data_AF-A0A1S3WTK8-F1
#
_entry.id   AF-A0A1S3WTK8-F1
#
_cell.length_a   1.000
_cell.length_b   1.000
_cell.length_c   1.000
_cell.angle_alpha   90.00
_cell.angle_beta   90.00
_cell.angle_gamma   90.00
#
_symmetry.space_group_name_H-M   'P 1'
#
loop_
_entity.id
_entity.type
_entity.pdbx_description
1 polymer ?
#
loop_
_entity_poly.entity_id
_entity_poly.type
_entity_poly.pdbx_seq_one_letter_code
_entity_poly.pdbx_strand_id
1 'polypeptide(L)'
;MDVVLSVCMGTPFTPACTPLTPACTPLTPDCTTRHVAHLALCPLLTLHSGHQDPVEVYRMNAAAWGPDARRPTDAAHFDPFGDSVVTSRLQSSQGPAEGDSLWGQAVGAWLSTLCRDPVQIASPHLPRLCTSSVAPPPTQAPPLYGQRRPAPHARPRLCAASLSVCLSSAFRLALIQLRVSPIKSDNLTRACGLIREAARKGAKLISLPECFNCPYGTDYFPAYAEQIPGESTHKLSEVAKECGIYLVGGSIPEKDAGKLYNTCAVFGPDGRLLVTHRKIHLFDINVPGKITFQESQTLSPGDSFSTFDTPYCRVGLGICYDIRFAELAQVYAQRGCKLLVYPGAFNLTTGPAHWELLQRGRAVDNQVYVATASQARDEKASYVAWGHSTVVSPWGEVLAKADAEEMIVYADIDLKKLTEVRQQIPIYSQKRSDLYAVEAKQP
;
A
#
# COMPACT_ATOMS: atom_id res chain seq x y z
N MET A 1 -27.85 31.11 -34.67
CA MET A 1 -27.28 31.92 -35.76
C MET A 1 -25.78 31.76 -35.71
N ASP A 2 -25.26 31.23 -36.80
CA ASP A 2 -23.95 30.59 -36.94
C ASP A 2 -22.76 31.51 -36.70
N VAL A 3 -21.73 30.96 -36.05
CA VAL A 3 -20.37 31.51 -36.10
C VAL A 3 -19.49 30.48 -36.79
N VAL A 4 -19.23 30.75 -38.07
CA VAL A 4 -18.30 30.01 -38.93
C VAL A 4 -16.87 30.41 -38.55
N LEU A 5 -16.05 29.43 -38.20
CA LEU A 5 -14.60 29.60 -38.00
C LEU A 5 -13.86 28.99 -39.20
N SER A 6 -13.13 29.87 -39.88
CA SER A 6 -12.25 29.63 -41.03
C SER A 6 -11.03 28.79 -40.64
N VAL A 7 -10.69 27.80 -41.46
CA VAL A 7 -9.41 27.06 -41.42
C VAL A 7 -8.66 27.35 -42.72
N CYS A 8 -7.48 27.99 -42.60
CA CYS A 8 -6.56 28.20 -43.72
C CYS A 8 -5.55 27.04 -43.84
N MET A 9 -5.31 26.64 -45.09
CA MET A 9 -4.35 25.64 -45.55
C MET A 9 -2.95 26.22 -45.84
N GLY A 10 -1.94 25.33 -45.83
CA GLY A 10 -0.63 25.46 -46.51
C GLY A 10 0.55 25.18 -45.57
N THR A 11 1.62 24.45 -45.89
CA THR A 11 2.13 23.71 -47.07
C THR A 11 3.29 22.80 -46.58
N PRO A 12 3.78 21.81 -47.38
CA PRO A 12 4.69 20.75 -46.93
C PRO A 12 6.17 20.98 -47.33
N PHE A 13 7.11 20.28 -46.65
CA PHE A 13 8.50 20.12 -47.10
C PHE A 13 9.03 18.70 -46.84
N THR A 14 9.77 18.20 -47.82
CA THR A 14 10.40 16.87 -48.00
C THR A 14 11.71 16.69 -47.20
N PRO A 15 12.31 15.49 -47.19
CA PRO A 15 13.58 15.34 -47.94
C PRO A 15 13.80 13.98 -48.64
N ALA A 16 14.91 13.94 -49.38
CA ALA A 16 15.25 13.12 -50.55
C ALA A 16 15.84 11.72 -50.29
N CYS A 17 15.76 10.90 -51.35
CA CYS A 17 16.49 9.64 -51.57
C CYS A 17 17.89 9.85 -52.17
N THR A 18 18.82 8.92 -51.94
CA THR A 18 19.69 8.35 -53.00
C THR A 18 20.33 7.01 -52.53
N PRO A 19 20.69 6.09 -53.46
CA PRO A 19 20.84 4.65 -53.18
C PRO A 19 22.28 4.11 -53.37
N LEU A 20 22.58 2.93 -52.81
CA LEU A 20 23.71 2.07 -53.25
C LEU A 20 23.41 0.58 -53.03
N THR A 21 23.56 -0.21 -54.09
CA THR A 21 23.74 -1.68 -54.17
C THR A 21 24.87 -1.93 -55.18
N PRO A 22 25.64 -3.05 -55.17
CA PRO A 22 25.18 -4.30 -55.80
C PRO A 22 25.78 -5.65 -55.30
N ALA A 23 25.26 -6.73 -55.92
CA ALA A 23 25.77 -8.11 -56.09
C ALA A 23 25.26 -9.20 -55.09
N CYS A 24 24.32 -10.09 -55.47
CA CYS A 24 24.41 -11.33 -56.31
C CYS A 24 25.13 -12.48 -55.57
N THR A 25 24.69 -13.75 -55.44
CA THR A 25 23.61 -14.64 -55.95
C THR A 25 23.71 -15.99 -55.13
N PRO A 26 23.07 -17.16 -55.43
CA PRO A 26 21.87 -17.69 -54.75
C PRO A 26 22.07 -19.13 -54.16
N LEU A 27 21.00 -19.76 -53.61
CA LEU A 27 20.55 -21.16 -53.86
C LEU A 27 19.58 -21.73 -52.77
N THR A 28 18.27 -21.75 -53.12
CA THR A 28 17.28 -22.89 -53.09
C THR A 28 16.87 -23.59 -51.75
N PRO A 29 15.76 -24.38 -51.70
CA PRO A 29 14.39 -23.93 -51.39
C PRO A 29 13.65 -24.85 -50.37
N ASP A 30 12.31 -24.75 -50.32
CA ASP A 30 11.26 -25.56 -49.64
C ASP A 30 10.68 -24.97 -48.34
N CYS A 31 9.37 -24.99 -48.08
CA CYS A 31 8.16 -25.31 -48.86
C CYS A 31 6.96 -24.72 -48.07
N THR A 32 5.87 -24.39 -48.78
CA THR A 32 4.43 -24.42 -48.38
C THR A 32 4.02 -23.76 -47.03
N THR A 33 3.01 -22.87 -46.93
CA THR A 33 1.60 -23.12 -47.25
C THR A 33 0.75 -21.85 -47.04
N ARG A 34 -0.18 -21.61 -47.98
CA ARG A 34 -1.44 -20.82 -47.98
C ARG A 34 -1.80 -19.96 -46.75
N HIS A 35 -2.07 -18.68 -46.99
CA HIS A 35 -2.96 -17.85 -46.18
C HIS A 35 -4.29 -17.62 -46.92
N VAL A 36 -5.39 -17.94 -46.24
CA VAL A 36 -6.77 -17.64 -46.64
C VAL A 36 -7.14 -16.28 -46.05
N ALA A 37 -7.61 -15.38 -46.91
CA ALA A 37 -8.20 -14.11 -46.52
C ALA A 37 -9.62 -14.33 -46.00
N HIS A 38 -9.97 -13.73 -44.86
CA HIS A 38 -11.36 -13.49 -44.49
C HIS A 38 -11.54 -12.02 -44.07
N LEU A 39 -12.35 -11.35 -44.88
CA LEU A 39 -13.05 -10.11 -44.59
C LEU A 39 -13.99 -10.31 -43.38
N ALA A 40 -14.01 -9.36 -42.45
CA ALA A 40 -15.14 -9.15 -41.57
C ALA A 40 -15.27 -7.66 -41.25
N LEU A 41 -16.49 -7.17 -41.47
CA LEU A 41 -16.94 -5.79 -41.45
C LEU A 41 -17.06 -5.24 -40.03
N CYS A 42 -16.72 -3.96 -39.90
CA CYS A 42 -17.02 -3.10 -38.78
C CYS A 42 -18.41 -2.47 -38.99
N PRO A 43 -19.25 -2.33 -37.96
CA PRO A 43 -20.19 -1.23 -37.92
C PRO A 43 -20.02 -0.36 -36.67
N LEU A 44 -20.04 0.93 -36.94
CA LEU A 44 -20.09 2.06 -36.04
C LEU A 44 -21.55 2.34 -35.59
N LEU A 45 -21.64 3.07 -34.46
CA LEU A 45 -22.75 3.89 -33.95
C LEU A 45 -23.83 3.23 -33.09
N THR A 46 -23.90 3.62 -31.81
CA THR A 46 -24.78 4.74 -31.40
C THR A 46 -24.51 5.20 -29.96
N LEU A 47 -24.42 6.52 -29.79
CA LEU A 47 -24.49 7.24 -28.51
C LEU A 47 -25.93 7.20 -27.99
N HIS A 48 -26.10 6.94 -26.68
CA HIS A 48 -27.29 7.36 -25.94
C HIS A 48 -26.87 8.06 -24.64
N SER A 49 -27.42 9.26 -24.49
CA SER A 49 -27.33 10.17 -23.37
C SER A 49 -28.26 9.78 -22.23
N GLY A 50 -27.82 10.07 -21.00
CA GLY A 50 -28.72 10.43 -19.90
C GLY A 50 -28.82 9.39 -18.79
N HIS A 51 -28.15 9.66 -17.67
CA HIS A 51 -28.80 9.62 -16.36
C HIS A 51 -28.00 10.46 -15.36
N GLN A 52 -28.70 11.41 -14.73
CA GLN A 52 -28.24 12.18 -13.59
C GLN A 52 -28.47 11.36 -12.32
N ASP A 53 -27.44 11.18 -11.51
CA ASP A 53 -27.57 10.74 -10.12
C ASP A 53 -27.82 11.97 -9.22
N PRO A 54 -28.81 11.96 -8.31
CA PRO A 54 -28.86 12.93 -7.23
C PRO A 54 -27.90 12.53 -6.10
N VAL A 55 -27.01 13.46 -5.75
CA VAL A 55 -26.19 13.43 -4.54
C VAL A 55 -27.09 13.73 -3.33
N GLU A 56 -27.44 12.72 -2.55
CA GLU A 56 -28.05 12.92 -1.23
C GLU A 56 -26.95 13.33 -0.22
N VAL A 57 -27.02 14.59 0.19
CA VAL A 57 -26.24 15.13 1.31
C VAL A 57 -26.93 14.73 2.61
N TYR A 58 -26.39 13.74 3.32
CA TYR A 58 -26.80 13.44 4.69
C TYR A 58 -26.32 14.56 5.63
N ARG A 59 -27.25 15.42 6.08
CA ARG A 59 -27.05 16.26 7.27
C ARG A 59 -27.20 15.39 8.51
N MET A 60 -26.11 15.13 9.22
CA MET A 60 -26.18 14.67 10.60
C MET A 60 -26.43 15.87 11.52
N ASN A 61 -27.64 15.93 12.10
CA ASN A 61 -27.90 16.80 13.24
C ASN A 61 -27.25 16.21 14.49
N ALA A 62 -26.30 16.95 15.05
CA ALA A 62 -25.76 16.69 16.38
C ALA A 62 -26.81 17.09 17.42
N ALA A 63 -27.42 16.11 18.09
CA ALA A 63 -28.23 16.33 19.28
C ALA A 63 -27.42 15.96 20.53
N ALA A 64 -27.57 16.81 21.54
CA ALA A 64 -26.73 16.97 22.71
C ALA A 64 -26.76 15.78 23.68
N TRP A 65 -25.63 15.60 24.37
CA TRP A 65 -25.49 14.80 25.58
C TRP A 65 -26.08 15.55 26.78
N GLY A 66 -26.87 14.85 27.59
CA GLY A 66 -27.25 15.24 28.94
C GLY A 66 -27.37 13.98 29.82
N PRO A 67 -26.90 13.99 31.08
CA PRO A 67 -26.90 12.81 31.95
C PRO A 67 -28.21 12.67 32.74
N ASP A 68 -28.39 11.50 33.35
CA ASP A 68 -29.46 11.06 34.26
C ASP A 68 -30.82 10.65 33.67
N ALA A 69 -31.13 9.35 33.73
CA ALA A 69 -31.86 8.77 34.87
C ALA A 69 -32.44 7.37 34.55
N ARG A 70 -32.17 6.44 35.48
CA ARG A 70 -33.04 5.36 36.00
C ARG A 70 -33.67 4.32 35.06
N ARG A 71 -33.33 3.05 35.34
CA ARG A 71 -34.07 1.83 34.97
C ARG A 71 -35.52 1.87 35.47
N PRO A 72 -36.41 1.13 34.80
CA PRO A 72 -37.20 0.14 35.51
C PRO A 72 -37.19 -1.25 34.85
N THR A 73 -37.19 -2.24 35.73
CA THR A 73 -37.62 -3.62 35.50
C THR A 73 -39.14 -3.67 35.34
N ASP A 74 -39.65 -4.48 34.42
CA ASP A 74 -40.56 -5.60 34.73
C ASP A 74 -41.19 -6.18 33.46
N ALA A 75 -41.39 -7.49 33.53
CA ALA A 75 -41.99 -8.33 32.51
C ALA A 75 -43.52 -8.26 32.53
N ALA A 76 -44.15 -8.36 31.36
CA ALA A 76 -45.48 -8.96 31.21
C ALA A 76 -45.72 -9.40 29.75
N HIS A 77 -46.35 -10.57 29.62
CA HIS A 77 -46.73 -11.30 28.41
C HIS A 77 -48.01 -10.76 27.73
N PHE A 78 -48.26 -11.29 26.51
CA PHE A 78 -49.53 -11.44 25.73
C PHE A 78 -49.89 -10.41 24.63
N ASP A 79 -49.45 -10.69 23.38
CA ASP A 79 -50.20 -11.13 22.16
C ASP A 79 -51.69 -10.70 21.90
N PRO A 80 -52.26 -10.81 20.67
CA PRO A 80 -52.07 -10.01 19.44
C PRO A 80 -53.40 -9.51 18.81
N PHE A 81 -53.30 -8.94 17.59
CA PHE A 81 -54.32 -8.52 16.60
C PHE A 81 -54.87 -7.09 16.65
N GLY A 82 -54.86 -6.45 15.47
CA GLY A 82 -55.60 -5.21 15.21
C GLY A 82 -55.16 -4.49 13.93
N ASP A 83 -55.57 -5.01 12.78
CA ASP A 83 -55.56 -4.29 11.50
C ASP A 83 -56.30 -2.95 11.62
N SER A 84 -55.75 -1.87 11.05
CA SER A 84 -56.57 -0.87 10.36
C SER A 84 -55.73 0.04 9.46
N VAL A 85 -56.09 -0.02 8.19
CA VAL A 85 -55.76 0.92 7.12
C VAL A 85 -56.47 2.24 7.37
N VAL A 86 -55.74 3.37 7.36
CA VAL A 86 -56.33 4.68 7.05
C VAL A 86 -55.37 5.46 6.14
N THR A 87 -55.90 5.80 4.98
CA THR A 87 -55.35 6.68 3.95
C THR A 87 -55.75 8.14 4.22
N SER A 88 -54.85 9.10 3.98
CA SER A 88 -55.17 10.48 3.55
C SER A 88 -53.84 11.18 3.18
N ARG A 89 -53.52 11.35 1.90
CA ARG A 89 -53.81 12.50 1.01
C ARG A 89 -53.54 13.88 1.63
N LEU A 90 -52.35 14.39 1.28
CA LEU A 90 -52.05 15.71 0.71
C LEU A 90 -53.16 16.78 0.76
N GLN A 91 -52.84 17.90 1.39
CA GLN A 91 -53.30 19.22 0.94
C GLN A 91 -52.18 20.26 1.12
N SER A 92 -51.80 20.85 -0.01
CA SER A 92 -51.02 22.06 -0.17
C SER A 92 -51.91 23.30 -0.04
N SER A 93 -51.42 24.37 0.58
CA SER A 93 -51.91 25.73 0.30
C SER A 93 -50.80 26.76 0.54
N GLN A 94 -50.51 27.52 -0.51
CA GLN A 94 -49.68 28.72 -0.54
C GLN A 94 -50.42 29.92 0.08
N GLY A 95 -49.66 30.94 0.51
CA GLY A 95 -50.14 32.32 0.66
C GLY A 95 -49.35 33.17 1.67
N PRO A 96 -49.26 34.51 1.50
CA PRO A 96 -47.97 35.18 1.34
C PRO A 96 -47.72 36.44 2.21
N ALA A 97 -46.55 37.05 1.95
CA ALA A 97 -46.23 38.49 1.93
C ALA A 97 -45.75 39.24 3.20
N GLU A 98 -44.56 39.85 2.99
CA GLU A 98 -44.12 41.21 3.33
C GLU A 98 -43.78 41.63 4.77
N GLY A 99 -42.65 42.32 4.88
CA GLY A 99 -42.16 43.00 6.08
C GLY A 99 -40.72 43.49 5.92
N ASP A 100 -40.57 44.64 5.25
CA ASP A 100 -39.32 45.35 4.98
C ASP A 100 -38.62 45.97 6.21
N SER A 101 -37.34 46.27 5.99
CA SER A 101 -36.50 47.30 6.63
C SER A 101 -35.75 46.98 7.93
N LEU A 102 -34.41 47.06 7.87
CA LEU A 102 -33.58 48.12 8.48
C LEU A 102 -32.08 47.71 8.49
N TRP A 103 -31.26 48.44 7.71
CA TRP A 103 -29.81 48.74 7.82
C TRP A 103 -28.80 47.57 7.98
N GLY A 104 -27.75 47.38 7.17
CA GLY A 104 -26.91 48.38 6.53
C GLY A 104 -25.79 48.88 7.45
N GLN A 105 -24.88 48.01 7.93
CA GLN A 105 -23.51 48.33 8.38
C GLN A 105 -22.78 47.09 8.91
N ALA A 106 -21.65 46.73 8.26
CA ALA A 106 -20.40 46.19 8.86
C ALA A 106 -19.62 45.34 7.85
N VAL A 107 -18.97 46.00 6.88
CA VAL A 107 -17.75 45.49 6.24
C VAL A 107 -16.64 46.46 6.60
N GLY A 108 -15.56 45.96 7.22
CA GLY A 108 -14.25 46.61 7.20
C GLY A 108 -13.64 46.97 8.56
N ALA A 109 -12.32 46.73 8.62
CA ALA A 109 -11.32 47.25 9.55
C ALA A 109 -11.04 46.47 10.84
N TRP A 110 -10.06 45.55 10.79
CA TRP A 110 -9.11 45.32 11.90
C TRP A 110 -7.73 44.92 11.32
N LEU A 111 -6.97 45.91 10.87
CA LEU A 111 -5.50 45.89 10.74
C LEU A 111 -4.99 47.33 10.94
N SER A 112 -3.93 47.48 11.76
CA SER A 112 -3.32 48.72 12.30
C SER A 112 -4.15 49.40 13.40
N THR A 113 -3.71 49.57 14.64
CA THR A 113 -2.48 50.21 15.14
C THR A 113 -2.42 49.84 16.64
N LEU A 114 -1.28 49.44 17.24
CA LEU A 114 -0.51 50.31 18.15
C LEU A 114 0.77 49.58 18.60
N CYS A 115 1.91 50.10 18.15
CA CYS A 115 3.21 50.03 18.82
C CYS A 115 3.42 51.35 19.60
N ARG A 116 3.87 51.25 20.85
CA ARG A 116 4.49 52.23 21.80
C ARG A 116 4.11 51.73 23.20
N ASP A 117 4.96 51.48 24.19
CA ASP A 117 6.34 51.89 24.50
C ASP A 117 6.98 50.84 25.48
N PRO A 118 8.30 50.91 25.75
CA PRO A 118 9.09 49.84 26.36
C PRO A 118 9.19 49.94 27.88
N VAL A 119 9.26 48.79 28.57
CA VAL A 119 9.63 48.73 29.99
C VAL A 119 11.05 48.19 30.14
N GLN A 120 11.87 49.03 30.79
CA GLN A 120 13.24 48.78 31.21
C GLN A 120 13.32 47.68 32.27
N ILE A 121 14.32 46.81 32.18
CA ILE A 121 14.88 46.13 33.36
C ILE A 121 16.40 46.28 33.30
N ALA A 122 16.92 46.91 34.35
CA ALA A 122 18.31 47.26 34.56
C ALA A 122 19.16 46.05 34.97
N SER A 123 20.43 46.08 34.57
CA SER A 123 21.51 45.25 35.12
C SER A 123 21.80 45.59 36.59
N PRO A 124 22.57 44.73 37.28
CA PRO A 124 23.81 45.25 37.86
C PRO A 124 25.03 44.32 37.70
N HIS A 125 26.12 44.97 37.29
CA HIS A 125 27.50 44.86 37.78
C HIS A 125 28.14 43.49 38.14
N LEU A 126 29.20 43.19 37.37
CA LEU A 126 30.37 42.35 37.69
C LEU A 126 31.07 42.77 39.00
N PRO A 127 31.90 41.87 39.59
CA PRO A 127 33.33 42.03 39.35
C PRO A 127 34.08 40.73 39.00
N ARG A 128 35.20 40.98 38.31
CA ARG A 128 36.22 40.06 37.79
C ARG A 128 36.90 39.22 38.88
N LEU A 129 37.43 38.06 38.49
CA LEU A 129 38.76 37.61 38.90
C LEU A 129 39.36 36.70 37.81
N CYS A 130 40.47 37.18 37.24
CA CYS A 130 41.41 36.40 36.44
C CYS A 130 42.17 35.45 37.37
N THR A 131 42.39 34.20 36.95
CA THR A 131 43.69 33.55 37.15
C THR A 131 43.96 32.59 36.01
N SER A 132 44.99 32.96 35.26
CA SER A 132 45.84 32.13 34.42
C SER A 132 46.28 30.83 35.12
N SER A 133 46.30 29.73 34.37
CA SER A 133 47.26 28.66 34.61
C SER A 133 47.66 28.04 33.28
N VAL A 134 48.78 28.55 32.77
CA VAL A 134 49.65 27.89 31.80
C VAL A 134 50.68 27.13 32.61
N ALA A 135 50.88 25.84 32.30
CA ALA A 135 52.05 25.06 32.73
C ALA A 135 52.33 23.93 31.71
N PRO A 136 53.59 23.48 31.58
CA PRO A 136 54.26 23.37 30.28
C PRO A 136 54.48 21.91 29.80
N PRO A 137 54.92 21.68 28.54
CA PRO A 137 55.54 20.43 28.14
C PRO A 137 57.03 20.46 28.53
N PRO A 138 57.61 19.34 29.00
CA PRO A 138 58.69 18.70 28.23
C PRO A 138 58.66 17.16 28.44
N THR A 139 59.30 16.29 27.65
CA THR A 139 60.71 16.32 27.25
C THR A 139 60.92 15.25 26.18
N GLN A 140 61.65 15.59 25.13
CA GLN A 140 62.24 14.64 24.18
C GLN A 140 63.45 13.97 24.83
N ALA A 141 63.57 12.65 24.67
CA ALA A 141 64.78 11.88 24.97
C ALA A 141 65.62 11.65 23.68
N PRO A 142 66.96 11.52 23.78
CA PRO A 142 67.90 11.59 22.66
C PRO A 142 67.97 10.29 21.81
N PRO A 143 68.62 10.33 20.63
CA PRO A 143 68.50 9.26 19.63
C PRO A 143 69.42 8.08 19.96
N LEU A 144 68.89 6.86 19.85
CA LEU A 144 69.70 5.65 19.79
C LEU A 144 69.94 5.23 18.34
N TYR A 145 71.22 5.00 18.09
CA TYR A 145 71.85 4.69 16.82
C TYR A 145 71.55 3.23 16.39
N GLY A 146 71.13 3.08 15.13
CA GLY A 146 71.47 1.95 14.27
C GLY A 146 70.90 0.57 14.59
N GLN A 147 69.78 0.21 13.96
CA GLN A 147 69.59 -1.14 13.38
C GLN A 147 68.82 -1.07 12.06
N ARG A 148 69.22 -1.95 11.13
CA ARG A 148 68.94 -1.95 9.69
C ARG A 148 67.45 -2.17 9.37
N ARG A 149 66.95 -1.42 8.38
CA ARG A 149 65.60 -1.58 7.79
C ARG A 149 65.51 -2.88 6.95
N PRO A 150 64.48 -3.71 7.12
CA PRO A 150 64.02 -4.60 6.05
C PRO A 150 63.12 -3.84 5.08
N ALA A 151 63.20 -4.17 3.79
CA ALA A 151 62.40 -3.57 2.72
C ALA A 151 60.89 -3.80 2.94
N PRO A 152 60.02 -2.83 2.63
CA PRO A 152 58.58 -3.05 2.69
C PRO A 152 58.13 -3.89 1.48
N HIS A 153 57.64 -5.09 1.76
CA HIS A 153 56.91 -5.90 0.80
C HIS A 153 55.71 -5.11 0.26
N ALA A 154 55.65 -5.00 -1.07
CA ALA A 154 54.54 -4.40 -1.79
C ALA A 154 53.23 -5.13 -1.43
N ARG A 155 52.33 -4.42 -0.75
CA ARG A 155 50.94 -4.85 -0.60
C ARG A 155 50.24 -4.67 -1.96
N PRO A 156 49.54 -5.67 -2.50
CA PRO A 156 48.73 -5.45 -3.68
C PRO A 156 47.63 -4.44 -3.32
N ARG A 157 47.59 -3.32 -4.04
CA ARG A 157 46.46 -2.40 -4.01
C ARG A 157 45.25 -3.14 -4.53
N LEU A 158 44.41 -3.65 -3.64
CA LEU A 158 43.04 -3.96 -3.97
C LEU A 158 42.39 -2.63 -4.38
N CYS A 159 42.25 -2.43 -5.69
CA CYS A 159 41.27 -1.49 -6.22
C CYS A 159 39.93 -1.91 -5.62
N ALA A 160 39.45 -1.16 -4.63
CA ALA A 160 38.03 -1.11 -4.34
C ALA A 160 37.37 -0.47 -5.56
N ALA A 161 37.14 -1.28 -6.59
CA ALA A 161 36.14 -0.96 -7.59
C ALA A 161 34.84 -0.88 -6.78
N SER A 162 34.40 0.35 -6.49
CA SER A 162 33.01 0.58 -6.17
C SER A 162 32.25 0.11 -7.39
N LEU A 163 31.81 -1.15 -7.36
CA LEU A 163 30.71 -1.62 -8.17
C LEU A 163 29.53 -0.77 -7.69
N SER A 164 29.40 0.42 -8.27
CA SER A 164 28.11 1.07 -8.42
C SER A 164 27.31 0.10 -9.28
N VAL A 165 26.75 -0.91 -8.63
CA VAL A 165 25.68 -1.71 -9.21
C VAL A 165 24.65 -0.67 -9.59
N CYS A 166 24.48 -0.44 -10.90
CA CYS A 166 23.31 0.25 -11.41
C CYS A 166 22.13 -0.62 -10.98
N LEU A 167 21.64 -0.41 -9.75
CA LEU A 167 20.44 -1.04 -9.24
C LEU A 167 19.37 -0.62 -10.24
N SER A 168 18.80 -1.60 -10.95
CA SER A 168 17.69 -1.33 -11.85
C SER A 168 16.65 -0.55 -11.06
N SER A 169 16.36 0.67 -11.49
CA SER A 169 15.42 1.53 -10.77
C SER A 169 13.98 1.03 -10.87
N ALA A 170 13.73 0.05 -11.73
CA ALA A 170 12.43 -0.57 -11.90
C ALA A 170 12.48 -2.10 -11.80
N PHE A 171 11.37 -2.68 -11.35
CA PHE A 171 11.14 -4.12 -11.31
C PHE A 171 9.65 -4.43 -11.47
N ARG A 172 9.35 -5.63 -11.98
CA ARG A 172 7.97 -6.11 -12.13
C ARG A 172 7.49 -6.78 -10.86
N LEU A 173 6.37 -6.30 -10.33
CA LEU A 173 5.59 -6.89 -9.25
C LEU A 173 4.43 -7.70 -9.85
N ALA A 174 4.14 -8.86 -9.26
CA ALA A 174 2.92 -9.61 -9.53
C ALA A 174 2.15 -9.89 -8.24
N LEU A 175 0.83 -9.67 -8.26
CA LEU A 175 -0.08 -10.04 -7.19
C LEU A 175 -0.97 -11.16 -7.69
N ILE A 176 -0.95 -12.29 -7.00
CA ILE A 176 -1.79 -13.44 -7.33
C ILE A 176 -3.09 -13.29 -6.55
N GLN A 177 -4.18 -13.03 -7.25
CA GLN A 177 -5.52 -13.09 -6.69
C GLN A 177 -6.03 -14.52 -6.80
N LEU A 178 -5.76 -15.34 -5.78
CA LEU A 178 -6.06 -16.78 -5.79
C LEU A 178 -7.49 -17.03 -5.31
N ARG A 179 -8.28 -17.80 -6.05
CA ARG A 179 -9.52 -18.42 -5.54
C ARG A 179 -9.13 -19.53 -4.58
N VAL A 180 -9.57 -19.47 -3.32
CA VAL A 180 -9.16 -20.46 -2.30
C VAL A 180 -10.23 -21.53 -2.14
N SER A 181 -9.83 -22.79 -2.17
CA SER A 181 -10.69 -23.96 -1.96
C SER A 181 -10.48 -24.54 -0.56
N PRO A 182 -11.36 -25.44 -0.07
CA PRO A 182 -11.14 -26.13 1.20
C PRO A 182 -10.03 -27.20 1.14
N ILE A 183 -9.47 -27.49 -0.04
CA ILE A 183 -8.45 -28.52 -0.22
C ILE A 183 -7.08 -27.85 -0.26
N LYS A 184 -6.31 -27.95 0.82
CA LYS A 184 -4.98 -27.32 0.95
C LYS A 184 -4.05 -27.66 -0.22
N SER A 185 -3.98 -28.92 -0.60
CA SER A 185 -3.09 -29.38 -1.69
C SER A 185 -3.45 -28.80 -3.06
N ASP A 186 -4.74 -28.56 -3.33
CA ASP A 186 -5.21 -27.87 -4.53
C ASP A 186 -4.74 -26.40 -4.52
N ASN A 187 -4.95 -25.70 -3.40
CA ASN A 187 -4.50 -24.32 -3.24
C ASN A 187 -2.99 -24.18 -3.46
N LEU A 188 -2.19 -25.06 -2.83
CA LEU A 188 -0.73 -25.06 -2.98
C LEU A 188 -0.31 -25.33 -4.43
N THR A 189 -0.96 -26.29 -5.09
CA THR A 189 -0.64 -26.64 -6.49
C THR A 189 -0.93 -25.47 -7.43
N ARG A 190 -2.11 -24.85 -7.31
CA ARG A 190 -2.50 -23.70 -8.15
C ARG A 190 -1.67 -22.46 -7.85
N ALA A 191 -1.41 -22.16 -6.56
CA ALA A 191 -0.52 -21.07 -6.15
C ALA A 191 0.87 -21.20 -6.79
N CYS A 192 1.51 -22.38 -6.68
CA CYS A 192 2.80 -22.61 -7.31
C CYS A 192 2.75 -22.52 -8.85
N GLY A 193 1.65 -22.94 -9.47
CA GLY A 193 1.43 -22.76 -10.92
C GLY A 193 1.39 -21.29 -11.34
N LEU A 194 0.62 -20.46 -10.63
CA LEU A 194 0.50 -19.02 -10.88
C LEU A 194 1.80 -18.27 -10.58
N ILE A 195 2.57 -18.69 -9.57
CA ILE A 195 3.91 -18.16 -9.30
C ILE A 195 4.83 -18.38 -10.50
N ARG A 196 4.87 -19.61 -11.04
CA ARG A 196 5.69 -19.93 -12.23
C ARG A 196 5.24 -19.13 -13.45
N GLU A 197 3.94 -18.92 -13.62
CA GLU A 197 3.42 -18.05 -14.68
C GLU A 197 3.90 -16.62 -14.54
N ALA A 198 3.76 -16.03 -13.35
CA ALA A 198 4.20 -14.67 -13.07
C ALA A 198 5.71 -14.50 -13.27
N ALA A 199 6.51 -15.47 -12.83
CA ALA A 199 7.95 -15.48 -13.05
C ALA A 199 8.32 -15.52 -14.54
N ARG A 200 7.64 -16.36 -15.35
CA ARG A 200 7.81 -16.40 -16.82
C ARG A 200 7.44 -15.07 -17.49
N LYS A 201 6.52 -14.30 -16.92
CA LYS A 201 6.16 -12.94 -17.37
C LYS A 201 7.08 -11.85 -16.83
N GLY A 202 8.19 -12.23 -16.19
CA GLY A 202 9.27 -11.34 -15.77
C GLY A 202 9.13 -10.76 -14.37
N ALA A 203 8.14 -11.20 -13.57
CA ALA A 203 7.99 -10.76 -12.20
C ALA A 203 9.24 -11.07 -11.38
N LYS A 204 9.67 -10.11 -10.56
CA LYS A 204 10.84 -10.22 -9.66
C LYS A 204 10.44 -10.31 -8.20
N LEU A 205 9.28 -9.74 -7.87
CA LEU A 205 8.60 -9.88 -6.58
C LEU A 205 7.17 -10.35 -6.86
N ILE A 206 6.74 -11.39 -6.15
CA ILE A 206 5.41 -11.98 -6.28
C ILE A 206 4.76 -12.03 -4.90
N SER A 207 3.49 -11.69 -4.78
CA SER A 207 2.71 -11.85 -3.54
C SER A 207 1.52 -12.77 -3.75
N LEU A 208 1.37 -13.74 -2.83
CA LEU A 208 0.12 -14.48 -2.61
C LEU A 208 -0.80 -13.70 -1.63
N PRO A 209 -2.09 -14.09 -1.51
CA PRO A 209 -3.02 -13.42 -0.61
C PRO A 209 -3.02 -13.98 0.82
N GLU A 210 -3.74 -13.32 1.72
CA GLU A 210 -3.97 -13.82 3.09
C GLU A 210 -4.68 -15.18 3.07
N CYS A 211 -4.28 -16.08 3.98
CA CYS A 211 -4.81 -17.44 4.12
C CYS A 211 -4.92 -18.18 2.77
N PHE A 212 -3.91 -18.09 1.91
CA PHE A 212 -3.99 -18.66 0.56
C PHE A 212 -4.12 -20.19 0.57
N ASN A 213 -3.71 -20.86 1.65
CA ASN A 213 -3.69 -22.32 1.76
C ASN A 213 -4.98 -22.92 2.36
N CYS A 214 -5.90 -22.11 2.89
CA CYS A 214 -7.11 -22.59 3.56
C CYS A 214 -8.27 -21.58 3.54
N PRO A 215 -9.52 -22.02 3.72
CA PRO A 215 -10.64 -21.10 3.95
C PRO A 215 -10.37 -20.17 5.13
N TYR A 216 -10.81 -18.91 5.04
CA TYR A 216 -10.64 -17.92 6.11
C TYR A 216 -11.77 -18.03 7.13
N GLY A 217 -11.42 -18.37 8.38
CA GLY A 217 -12.39 -18.48 9.48
C GLY A 217 -11.79 -19.14 10.71
N THR A 218 -12.28 -18.74 11.89
CA THR A 218 -11.81 -19.21 13.21
C THR A 218 -11.91 -20.72 13.38
N ASP A 219 -12.90 -21.35 12.74
CA ASP A 219 -13.11 -22.80 12.78
C ASP A 219 -12.12 -23.58 11.92
N TYR A 220 -11.52 -22.93 10.92
CA TYR A 220 -10.57 -23.58 10.00
C TYR A 220 -9.14 -23.48 10.51
N PHE A 221 -8.74 -22.37 11.14
CA PHE A 221 -7.34 -22.14 11.47
C PHE A 221 -6.67 -23.30 12.23
N PRO A 222 -7.27 -23.92 13.27
CA PRO A 222 -6.61 -25.00 14.00
C PRO A 222 -6.36 -26.26 13.16
N ALA A 223 -7.29 -26.59 12.25
CA ALA A 223 -7.22 -27.78 11.42
C ALA A 223 -6.23 -27.63 10.24
N TYR A 224 -6.06 -26.39 9.75
CA TYR A 224 -5.17 -26.10 8.63
C TYR A 224 -3.79 -25.60 9.06
N ALA A 225 -3.59 -25.29 10.35
CA ALA A 225 -2.35 -24.73 10.86
C ALA A 225 -1.13 -25.63 10.63
N GLU A 226 -0.01 -25.00 10.34
CA GLU A 226 1.29 -25.67 10.15
C GLU A 226 2.35 -25.04 11.03
N GLN A 227 3.35 -25.83 11.44
CA GLN A 227 4.61 -25.24 11.91
C GLN A 227 5.34 -24.60 10.72
N ILE A 228 6.18 -23.59 10.99
CA ILE A 228 7.08 -23.02 10.00
C ILE A 228 8.52 -23.38 10.42
N PRO A 229 9.27 -24.16 9.62
CA PRO A 229 8.90 -24.69 8.30
C PRO A 229 7.91 -25.87 8.35
N GLY A 230 7.12 -26.01 7.30
CA GLY A 230 6.05 -26.99 7.09
C GLY A 230 5.66 -27.13 5.60
N GLU A 231 4.64 -27.93 5.29
CA GLU A 231 4.23 -28.30 3.92
C GLU A 231 4.10 -27.09 2.98
N SER A 232 3.34 -26.08 3.39
CA SER A 232 3.08 -24.87 2.62
C SER A 232 4.38 -24.11 2.37
N THR A 233 5.14 -23.83 3.44
CA THR A 233 6.40 -23.07 3.34
C THR A 233 7.50 -23.80 2.58
N HIS A 234 7.54 -25.14 2.59
CA HIS A 234 8.47 -25.91 1.78
C HIS A 234 8.20 -25.72 0.29
N LYS A 235 6.93 -25.86 -0.13
CA LYS A 235 6.55 -25.63 -1.54
C LYS A 235 6.83 -24.20 -1.98
N LEU A 236 6.58 -23.21 -1.11
CA LEU A 236 6.88 -21.79 -1.39
C LEU A 236 8.39 -21.54 -1.52
N SER A 237 9.20 -22.10 -0.62
CA SER A 237 10.66 -22.05 -0.69
C SER A 237 11.19 -22.66 -2.00
N GLU A 238 10.69 -23.85 -2.36
CA GLU A 238 11.10 -24.55 -3.60
C GLU A 238 10.76 -23.74 -4.85
N VAL A 239 9.52 -23.24 -4.97
CA VAL A 239 9.11 -22.50 -6.17
C VAL A 239 9.78 -21.12 -6.27
N ALA A 240 10.07 -20.47 -5.13
CA ALA A 240 10.82 -19.22 -5.10
C ALA A 240 12.25 -19.42 -5.63
N LYS A 241 12.91 -20.51 -5.20
CA LYS A 241 14.24 -20.93 -5.69
C LYS A 241 14.21 -21.32 -7.17
N GLU A 242 13.24 -22.13 -7.58
CA GLU A 242 13.04 -22.58 -8.96
C GLU A 242 12.92 -21.38 -9.91
N CYS A 243 12.15 -20.37 -9.51
CA CYS A 243 11.87 -19.19 -10.33
C CYS A 243 12.92 -18.07 -10.18
N GLY A 244 13.78 -18.11 -9.15
CA GLY A 244 14.72 -17.04 -8.85
C GLY A 244 14.06 -15.71 -8.50
N ILE A 245 12.98 -15.74 -7.70
CA ILE A 245 12.15 -14.56 -7.36
C ILE A 245 12.07 -14.33 -5.85
N TYR A 246 11.71 -13.10 -5.47
CA TYR A 246 11.26 -12.80 -4.10
C TYR A 246 9.78 -13.15 -3.98
N LEU A 247 9.42 -13.99 -3.02
CA LEU A 247 8.06 -14.44 -2.81
C LEU A 247 7.53 -13.99 -1.45
N VAL A 248 6.57 -13.07 -1.46
CA VAL A 248 5.72 -12.80 -0.29
C VAL A 248 4.65 -13.88 -0.26
N GLY A 249 4.80 -14.85 0.65
CA GLY A 249 4.01 -16.08 0.72
C GLY A 249 2.56 -15.90 1.18
N GLY A 250 1.98 -14.71 1.01
CA GLY A 250 0.64 -14.42 1.49
C GLY A 250 0.57 -14.58 3.00
N SER A 251 -0.41 -15.31 3.51
CA SER A 251 -0.31 -15.85 4.86
C SER A 251 -0.91 -17.25 4.99
N ILE A 252 -0.52 -17.95 6.05
CA ILE A 252 -1.09 -19.23 6.48
C ILE A 252 -1.38 -19.19 7.98
N PRO A 253 -2.31 -20.01 8.50
CA PRO A 253 -2.36 -20.29 9.92
C PRO A 253 -1.07 -21.02 10.33
N GLU A 254 -0.30 -20.41 11.22
CA GLU A 254 0.90 -20.97 11.82
C GLU A 254 0.57 -21.52 13.20
N LYS A 255 1.15 -22.67 13.56
CA LYS A 255 1.15 -23.20 14.92
C LYS A 255 2.54 -23.11 15.52
N ASP A 256 2.68 -22.38 16.62
CA ASP A 256 3.94 -22.24 17.34
C ASP A 256 3.69 -22.17 18.86
N ALA A 257 4.47 -22.93 19.63
CA ALA A 257 4.40 -22.98 21.10
C ALA A 257 2.98 -23.09 21.69
N GLY A 258 2.10 -23.86 21.05
CA GLY A 258 0.71 -24.04 21.49
C GLY A 258 -0.25 -22.89 21.14
N LYS A 259 0.23 -21.85 20.45
CA LYS A 259 -0.55 -20.74 19.92
C LYS A 259 -0.71 -20.87 18.41
N LEU A 260 -1.72 -20.19 17.89
CA LEU A 260 -1.96 -20.05 16.45
C LEU A 260 -1.72 -18.59 16.03
N TYR A 261 -1.16 -18.39 14.85
CA TYR A 261 -0.90 -17.05 14.30
C TYR A 261 -1.34 -16.99 12.84
N ASN A 262 -1.65 -15.79 12.35
CA ASN A 262 -1.80 -15.52 10.91
C ASN A 262 -0.46 -15.01 10.39
N THR A 263 0.28 -15.85 9.65
CA THR A 263 1.71 -15.63 9.39
C THR A 263 2.04 -15.56 7.91
N CYS A 264 2.65 -14.44 7.52
CA CYS A 264 3.27 -14.23 6.21
C CYS A 264 4.75 -14.63 6.25
N ALA A 265 5.15 -15.61 5.45
CA ALA A 265 6.55 -16.00 5.26
C ALA A 265 7.07 -15.45 3.92
N VAL A 266 8.25 -14.82 3.94
CA VAL A 266 8.88 -14.29 2.72
C VAL A 266 10.11 -15.12 2.35
N PHE A 267 10.20 -15.53 1.08
CA PHE A 267 11.30 -16.32 0.55
C PHE A 267 12.13 -15.52 -0.47
N GLY A 268 13.45 -15.68 -0.40
CA GLY A 268 14.38 -15.11 -1.35
C GLY A 268 14.52 -15.96 -2.62
N PRO A 269 15.25 -15.44 -3.63
CA PRO A 269 15.44 -16.13 -4.92
C PRO A 269 16.27 -17.41 -4.82
N ASP A 270 16.90 -17.68 -3.67
CA ASP A 270 17.60 -18.93 -3.36
C ASP A 270 16.75 -19.91 -2.55
N GLY A 271 15.49 -19.56 -2.27
CA GLY A 271 14.54 -20.33 -1.45
C GLY A 271 14.66 -20.08 0.05
N ARG A 272 15.60 -19.25 0.52
CA ARG A 272 15.75 -19.00 1.95
C ARG A 272 14.59 -18.18 2.49
N LEU A 273 14.09 -18.56 3.67
CA LEU A 273 13.18 -17.73 4.46
C LEU A 273 13.93 -16.46 4.90
N LEU A 274 13.47 -15.30 4.43
CA LEU A 274 14.06 -13.99 4.72
C LEU A 274 13.49 -13.38 5.99
N VAL A 275 12.18 -13.47 6.16
CA VAL A 275 11.45 -12.91 7.31
C VAL A 275 10.08 -13.59 7.44
N THR A 276 9.57 -13.64 8.67
CA THR A 276 8.17 -13.93 8.96
C THR A 276 7.49 -12.69 9.55
N HIS A 277 6.22 -12.52 9.21
CA HIS A 277 5.37 -11.47 9.76
C HIS A 277 4.10 -12.12 10.30
N ARG A 278 3.97 -12.14 11.62
CA ARG A 278 2.72 -12.50 12.30
C ARG A 278 1.83 -11.27 12.35
N LYS A 279 0.59 -11.38 11.90
CA LYS A 279 -0.40 -10.29 11.88
C LYS A 279 -0.46 -9.62 13.26
N ILE A 280 -0.17 -8.34 13.30
CA ILE A 280 -0.07 -7.60 14.58
C ILE A 280 -1.48 -7.27 15.07
N HIS A 281 -2.33 -6.76 14.18
CA HIS A 281 -3.68 -6.34 14.53
C HIS A 281 -4.69 -7.39 14.06
N LEU A 282 -5.20 -8.18 15.01
CA LEU A 282 -6.21 -9.19 14.76
C LEU A 282 -7.55 -8.56 14.36
N PHE A 283 -8.28 -9.23 13.47
CA PHE A 283 -9.54 -8.75 12.91
C PHE A 283 -10.71 -8.99 13.85
N ASP A 284 -10.84 -8.13 14.86
CA ASP A 284 -11.96 -8.14 15.79
C ASP A 284 -12.91 -6.99 15.46
N ILE A 285 -14.01 -7.30 14.76
CA ILE A 285 -15.04 -6.32 14.39
C ILE A 285 -16.44 -6.82 14.68
N ASN A 286 -17.32 -5.86 14.98
CA ASN A 286 -18.76 -6.07 15.06
C ASN A 286 -19.46 -4.91 14.34
N VAL A 287 -19.95 -5.16 13.13
CA VAL A 287 -20.81 -4.26 12.38
C VAL A 287 -22.23 -4.84 12.45
N PRO A 288 -23.12 -4.27 13.29
CA PRO A 288 -24.45 -4.82 13.54
C PRO A 288 -25.21 -5.08 12.25
N GLY A 289 -25.77 -6.29 12.12
CA GLY A 289 -26.57 -6.71 10.97
C GLY A 289 -25.78 -6.95 9.66
N LYS A 290 -24.44 -6.84 9.68
CA LYS A 290 -23.61 -7.05 8.48
C LYS A 290 -22.52 -8.10 8.67
N ILE A 291 -21.59 -7.88 9.60
CA ILE A 291 -20.46 -8.77 9.82
C ILE A 291 -19.98 -8.69 11.26
N THR A 292 -19.83 -9.85 11.90
CA THR A 292 -19.10 -10.01 13.16
C THR A 292 -18.01 -11.03 12.92
N PHE A 293 -16.78 -10.68 13.30
CA PHE A 293 -15.64 -11.58 13.21
C PHE A 293 -14.71 -11.29 14.38
N GLN A 294 -14.23 -12.33 15.06
CA GLN A 294 -13.33 -12.19 16.20
C GLN A 294 -12.15 -13.16 16.04
N GLU A 295 -11.15 -12.73 15.29
CA GLU A 295 -9.95 -13.53 14.98
C GLU A 295 -9.19 -13.91 16.27
N SER A 296 -9.24 -13.06 17.30
CA SER A 296 -8.60 -13.28 18.61
C SER A 296 -9.18 -14.43 19.45
N GLN A 297 -10.33 -14.99 19.08
CA GLN A 297 -10.84 -16.20 19.74
C GLN A 297 -9.94 -17.42 19.48
N THR A 298 -9.25 -17.42 18.34
CA THR A 298 -8.43 -18.56 17.90
C THR A 298 -6.96 -18.19 17.70
N LEU A 299 -6.68 -16.99 17.18
CA LEU A 299 -5.32 -16.56 16.84
C LEU A 299 -4.72 -15.64 17.92
N SER A 300 -3.40 -15.65 18.00
CA SER A 300 -2.58 -14.75 18.80
C SER A 300 -1.97 -13.67 17.91
N PRO A 301 -1.80 -12.43 18.40
CA PRO A 301 -1.17 -11.36 17.64
C PRO A 301 0.34 -11.57 17.52
N GLY A 302 0.91 -11.06 16.43
CA GLY A 302 2.35 -10.83 16.32
C GLY A 302 2.81 -9.63 17.14
N ASP A 303 4.11 -9.57 17.41
CA ASP A 303 4.74 -8.57 18.28
C ASP A 303 5.88 -7.79 17.60
N SER A 304 6.12 -8.01 16.31
CA SER A 304 7.30 -7.48 15.61
C SER A 304 6.98 -6.85 14.25
N PHE A 305 7.73 -5.81 13.94
CA PHE A 305 7.76 -5.19 12.62
C PHE A 305 8.59 -6.04 11.65
N SER A 306 8.11 -6.23 10.42
CA SER A 306 8.74 -7.13 9.46
C SER A 306 9.07 -6.41 8.15
N THR A 307 10.36 -6.40 7.81
CA THR A 307 10.88 -5.85 6.54
C THR A 307 11.89 -6.79 5.93
N PHE A 308 12.04 -6.77 4.61
CA PHE A 308 13.12 -7.45 3.91
C PHE A 308 13.69 -6.55 2.80
N ASP A 309 14.95 -6.79 2.46
CA ASP A 309 15.66 -6.05 1.42
C ASP A 309 15.67 -6.85 0.11
N THR A 310 15.51 -6.13 -1.01
CA THR A 310 15.70 -6.63 -2.37
C THR A 310 16.80 -5.81 -3.06
N PRO A 311 17.30 -6.21 -4.25
CA PRO A 311 18.21 -5.38 -5.02
C PRO A 311 17.58 -4.05 -5.49
N TYR A 312 16.28 -3.83 -5.30
CA TYR A 312 15.59 -2.62 -5.74
C TYR A 312 15.32 -1.69 -4.56
N CYS A 313 14.67 -2.23 -3.52
CA CYS A 313 14.28 -1.48 -2.34
C CYS A 313 13.99 -2.37 -1.13
N ARG A 314 13.86 -1.72 0.03
CA ARG A 314 13.29 -2.32 1.23
C ARG A 314 11.77 -2.39 1.13
N VAL A 315 11.22 -3.54 1.51
CA VAL A 315 9.79 -3.84 1.50
C VAL A 315 9.30 -4.03 2.94
N GLY A 316 8.17 -3.41 3.28
CA GLY A 316 7.48 -3.61 4.56
C GLY A 316 6.25 -4.50 4.42
N LEU A 317 5.91 -5.24 5.47
CA LEU A 317 4.82 -6.22 5.48
C LEU A 317 3.73 -5.86 6.49
N GLY A 318 2.47 -6.01 6.09
CA GLY A 318 1.33 -6.10 7.00
C GLY A 318 0.36 -7.15 6.47
N ILE A 319 -0.57 -7.63 7.30
CA ILE A 319 -1.63 -8.53 6.84
C ILE A 319 -3.00 -7.88 7.07
N CYS A 320 -3.76 -7.71 6.00
CA CYS A 320 -5.16 -7.34 6.00
C CYS A 320 -5.51 -6.17 6.92
N TYR A 321 -6.00 -6.46 8.13
CA TYR A 321 -6.43 -5.48 9.12
C TYR A 321 -5.32 -4.52 9.57
N ASP A 322 -4.05 -4.94 9.46
CA ASP A 322 -2.88 -4.09 9.68
C ASP A 322 -2.90 -2.81 8.83
N ILE A 323 -3.52 -2.84 7.64
CA ILE A 323 -3.63 -1.65 6.78
C ILE A 323 -4.48 -0.55 7.43
N ARG A 324 -5.28 -0.82 8.46
CA ARG A 324 -6.09 0.19 9.17
C ARG A 324 -5.26 1.03 10.14
N PHE A 325 -4.08 0.58 10.52
CA PHE A 325 -3.20 1.24 11.50
C PHE A 325 -2.12 2.01 10.74
N ALA A 326 -2.26 3.33 10.69
CA ALA A 326 -1.38 4.19 9.88
C ALA A 326 0.06 4.21 10.42
N GLU A 327 0.21 4.05 11.72
CA GLU A 327 1.47 4.01 12.47
C GLU A 327 2.40 2.92 11.94
N LEU A 328 1.85 1.75 11.58
CA LEU A 328 2.64 0.66 11.02
C LEU A 328 3.31 1.08 9.70
N ALA A 329 2.56 1.71 8.79
CA ALA A 329 3.10 2.21 7.53
C ALA A 329 4.10 3.37 7.75
N GLN A 330 3.81 4.27 8.70
CA GLN A 330 4.70 5.36 9.06
C GLN A 330 6.05 4.85 9.59
N VAL A 331 6.04 3.82 10.45
CA VAL A 331 7.26 3.17 10.95
C VAL A 331 8.03 2.52 9.80
N TYR A 332 7.38 1.79 8.90
CA TYR A 332 8.07 1.21 7.75
C TYR A 332 8.68 2.27 6.83
N ALA A 333 7.98 3.37 6.61
CA ALA A 333 8.48 4.48 5.83
C ALA A 333 9.71 5.14 6.47
N GLN A 334 9.70 5.35 7.79
CA GLN A 334 10.87 5.80 8.57
C GLN A 334 12.05 4.82 8.47
N ARG A 335 11.77 3.51 8.37
CA ARG A 335 12.79 2.47 8.16
C ARG A 335 13.29 2.35 6.71
N GLY A 336 12.87 3.25 5.83
CA GLY A 336 13.33 3.35 4.46
C GLY A 336 12.59 2.44 3.47
N CYS A 337 11.45 1.86 3.86
CA CYS A 337 10.62 1.11 2.92
C CYS A 337 10.16 2.00 1.76
N LYS A 338 10.18 1.43 0.55
CA LYS A 338 9.67 2.08 -0.68
C LYS A 338 8.45 1.38 -1.25
N LEU A 339 8.19 0.15 -0.79
CA LEU A 339 7.02 -0.66 -1.10
C LEU A 339 6.48 -1.25 0.21
N LEU A 340 5.16 -1.20 0.40
CA LEU A 340 4.46 -1.92 1.45
C LEU A 340 3.55 -2.97 0.79
N VAL A 341 3.61 -4.21 1.26
CA VAL A 341 2.79 -5.31 0.75
C VAL A 341 1.84 -5.78 1.85
N TYR A 342 0.56 -5.83 1.53
CA TYR A 342 -0.51 -6.26 2.41
C TYR A 342 -1.30 -7.41 1.78
N PRO A 343 -0.91 -8.68 1.98
CA PRO A 343 -1.81 -9.79 1.75
C PRO A 343 -3.05 -9.62 2.63
N GLY A 344 -4.26 -9.71 2.07
CA GLY A 344 -5.47 -9.50 2.87
C GLY A 344 -6.77 -9.81 2.15
N ALA A 345 -7.77 -10.26 2.88
CA ALA A 345 -9.12 -10.48 2.37
C ALA A 345 -10.13 -9.55 3.08
N PHE A 346 -10.48 -8.43 2.49
CA PHE A 346 -11.63 -7.62 2.96
C PHE A 346 -12.94 -8.30 2.53
N ASN A 347 -14.06 -8.00 3.20
CA ASN A 347 -15.37 -8.56 2.87
C ASN A 347 -16.23 -7.59 2.04
N LEU A 348 -17.40 -8.05 1.58
CA LEU A 348 -18.34 -7.24 0.78
C LEU A 348 -18.88 -5.98 1.47
N THR A 349 -18.79 -5.87 2.80
CA THR A 349 -19.17 -4.64 3.52
C THR A 349 -18.02 -3.64 3.58
N THR A 350 -16.83 -4.10 3.96
CA THR A 350 -15.66 -3.25 4.20
C THR A 350 -14.84 -2.98 2.94
N GLY A 351 -14.91 -3.86 1.95
CA GLY A 351 -14.22 -3.75 0.67
C GLY A 351 -14.59 -2.48 -0.10
N PRO A 352 -15.86 -2.30 -0.48
CA PRO A 352 -16.32 -1.11 -1.21
C PRO A 352 -16.01 0.20 -0.49
N ALA A 353 -16.13 0.21 0.84
CA ALA A 353 -15.97 1.43 1.65
C ALA A 353 -14.51 1.78 1.93
N HIS A 354 -13.65 0.79 2.17
CA HIS A 354 -12.35 1.03 2.80
C HIS A 354 -11.15 0.49 2.02
N TRP A 355 -11.31 -0.54 1.18
CA TRP A 355 -10.16 -1.24 0.59
C TRP A 355 -9.29 -0.32 -0.25
N GLU A 356 -9.88 0.43 -1.18
CA GLU A 356 -9.16 1.40 -2.03
C GLU A 356 -8.73 2.66 -1.27
N LEU A 357 -9.58 3.13 -0.35
CA LEU A 357 -9.28 4.31 0.46
C LEU A 357 -8.02 4.10 1.32
N LEU A 358 -7.95 2.97 2.04
CA LEU A 358 -6.85 2.71 2.97
C LEU A 358 -5.52 2.55 2.24
N GLN A 359 -5.47 1.76 1.17
CA GLN A 359 -4.25 1.59 0.38
C GLN A 359 -3.74 2.92 -0.20
N ARG A 360 -4.63 3.76 -0.74
CA ARG A 360 -4.27 5.08 -1.27
C ARG A 360 -3.77 6.00 -0.18
N GLY A 361 -4.43 6.00 0.98
CA GLY A 361 -3.97 6.72 2.17
C GLY A 361 -2.57 6.29 2.62
N ARG A 362 -2.32 4.98 2.73
CA ARG A 362 -0.97 4.48 3.09
C ARG A 362 0.09 4.88 2.06
N ALA A 363 -0.26 4.86 0.77
CA ALA A 363 0.67 5.21 -0.30
C ALA A 363 1.02 6.70 -0.31
N VAL A 364 0.01 7.58 -0.25
CA VAL A 364 0.20 9.03 -0.36
C VAL A 364 0.83 9.65 0.89
N ASP A 365 0.38 9.26 2.10
CA ASP A 365 0.86 9.84 3.36
C ASP A 365 2.31 9.45 3.68
N ASN A 366 2.79 8.37 3.07
CA ASN A 366 4.14 7.86 3.26
C ASN A 366 4.98 7.93 1.97
N GLN A 367 4.43 8.41 0.86
CA GLN A 367 5.11 8.45 -0.45
C GLN A 367 5.88 7.15 -0.76
N VAL A 368 5.15 6.04 -0.71
CA VAL A 368 5.60 4.67 -1.00
C VAL A 368 4.64 4.01 -1.96
N TYR A 369 5.11 3.00 -2.70
CA TYR A 369 4.18 2.08 -3.36
C TYR A 369 3.46 1.24 -2.32
N VAL A 370 2.19 0.92 -2.58
CA VAL A 370 1.40 -0.02 -1.78
C VAL A 370 0.83 -1.08 -2.68
N ALA A 371 0.94 -2.34 -2.27
CA ALA A 371 0.39 -3.48 -3.00
C ALA A 371 -0.44 -4.36 -2.08
N THR A 372 -1.63 -4.73 -2.51
CA THR A 372 -2.56 -5.56 -1.74
C THR A 372 -2.95 -6.80 -2.54
N ALA A 373 -2.60 -7.99 -2.06
CA ALA A 373 -2.99 -9.26 -2.69
C ALA A 373 -4.16 -9.89 -1.92
N SER A 374 -5.31 -10.02 -2.58
CA SER A 374 -6.55 -10.55 -2.02
C SER A 374 -6.86 -11.95 -2.53
N GLN A 375 -7.61 -12.72 -1.75
CA GLN A 375 -8.30 -13.88 -2.31
C GLN A 375 -9.29 -13.43 -3.38
N ALA A 376 -9.50 -14.24 -4.41
CA ALA A 376 -10.61 -14.06 -5.35
C ALA A 376 -11.94 -14.31 -4.62
N ARG A 377 -13.01 -13.70 -5.12
CA ARG A 377 -14.34 -13.83 -4.52
C ARG A 377 -14.89 -15.24 -4.73
N ASP A 378 -15.32 -15.85 -3.63
CA ASP A 378 -16.17 -17.03 -3.64
C ASP A 378 -17.42 -16.75 -2.82
N GLU A 379 -18.56 -16.63 -3.51
CA GLU A 379 -19.86 -16.37 -2.87
C GLU A 379 -20.36 -17.55 -2.02
N LYS A 380 -19.76 -18.74 -2.17
CA LYS A 380 -20.08 -19.93 -1.39
C LYS A 380 -19.23 -20.06 -0.12
N ALA A 381 -18.17 -19.26 0.02
CA ALA A 381 -17.33 -19.28 1.20
C ALA A 381 -18.06 -18.62 2.39
N SER A 382 -17.77 -19.09 3.61
CA SER A 382 -18.30 -18.48 4.84
C SER A 382 -17.83 -17.03 5.03
N TYR A 383 -16.61 -16.73 4.56
CA TYR A 383 -16.09 -15.37 4.44
C TYR A 383 -15.93 -15.00 2.97
N VAL A 384 -16.85 -14.17 2.45
CA VAL A 384 -16.83 -13.75 1.04
C VAL A 384 -15.85 -12.61 0.84
N ALA A 385 -14.70 -12.91 0.23
CA ALA A 385 -13.66 -11.93 -0.07
C ALA A 385 -14.11 -10.89 -1.11
N TRP A 386 -13.64 -9.67 -0.95
CA TRP A 386 -13.87 -8.55 -1.85
C TRP A 386 -13.18 -8.77 -3.19
N GLY A 387 -11.94 -9.31 -3.18
CA GLY A 387 -11.07 -9.36 -4.36
C GLY A 387 -10.33 -8.04 -4.55
N HIS A 388 -10.23 -7.59 -5.79
CA HIS A 388 -9.64 -6.31 -6.16
C HIS A 388 -8.21 -6.11 -5.64
N SER A 389 -7.35 -7.11 -5.82
CA SER A 389 -5.90 -6.97 -5.64
C SER A 389 -5.40 -5.75 -6.41
N THR A 390 -4.62 -4.88 -5.78
CA THR A 390 -4.34 -3.54 -6.31
C THR A 390 -2.90 -3.12 -6.02
N VAL A 391 -2.32 -2.35 -6.94
CA VAL A 391 -1.04 -1.65 -6.78
C VAL A 391 -1.27 -0.14 -6.88
N VAL A 392 -0.77 0.62 -5.91
CA VAL A 392 -0.90 2.07 -5.81
C VAL A 392 0.47 2.72 -5.84
N SER A 393 0.59 3.83 -6.57
CA SER A 393 1.80 4.64 -6.67
C SER A 393 2.02 5.52 -5.43
N PRO A 394 3.24 6.07 -5.24
CA PRO A 394 3.52 7.06 -4.19
C PRO A 394 2.68 8.35 -4.27
N TRP A 395 2.00 8.60 -5.40
CA TRP A 395 1.08 9.73 -5.58
C TRP A 395 -0.37 9.39 -5.24
N GLY A 396 -0.63 8.16 -4.78
CA GLY A 396 -1.99 7.67 -4.50
C GLY A 396 -2.78 7.29 -5.76
N GLU A 397 -2.11 7.13 -6.91
CA GLU A 397 -2.73 6.66 -8.16
C GLU A 397 -2.78 5.13 -8.19
N VAL A 398 -3.92 4.54 -8.56
CA VAL A 398 -4.06 3.10 -8.77
C VAL A 398 -3.44 2.72 -10.12
N LEU A 399 -2.36 1.96 -10.10
CA LEU A 399 -1.60 1.56 -11.29
C LEU A 399 -2.14 0.29 -11.96
N ALA A 400 -2.60 -0.65 -11.14
CA ALA A 400 -3.19 -1.89 -11.60
C ALA A 400 -4.16 -2.40 -10.53
N LYS A 401 -5.31 -2.94 -10.96
CA LYS A 401 -6.36 -3.43 -10.08
C LYS A 401 -7.07 -4.62 -10.71
N ALA A 402 -7.26 -5.68 -9.94
CA ALA A 402 -8.11 -6.81 -10.31
C ALA A 402 -9.60 -6.46 -10.20
N ASP A 403 -10.42 -7.26 -10.85
CA ASP A 403 -11.83 -7.40 -10.50
C ASP A 403 -11.98 -8.38 -9.32
N ALA A 404 -13.09 -9.10 -9.25
CA ALA A 404 -13.36 -10.08 -8.19
C ALA A 404 -12.79 -11.48 -8.48
N GLU A 405 -12.42 -11.80 -9.72
CA GLU A 405 -12.11 -13.16 -10.16
C GLU A 405 -10.65 -13.55 -9.97
N GLU A 406 -10.33 -14.84 -10.14
CA GLU A 406 -8.95 -15.31 -10.07
C GLU A 406 -8.13 -14.75 -11.23
N MET A 407 -7.05 -14.03 -10.91
CA MET A 407 -6.14 -13.47 -11.91
C MET A 407 -4.78 -13.11 -11.31
N ILE A 408 -3.80 -12.85 -12.18
CA ILE A 408 -2.53 -12.24 -11.79
C ILE A 408 -2.54 -10.77 -12.20
N VAL A 409 -2.32 -9.88 -11.24
CA VAL A 409 -2.16 -8.44 -11.47
C VAL A 409 -0.68 -8.13 -11.60
N TYR A 410 -0.26 -7.53 -12.71
CA TYR A 410 1.13 -7.10 -12.93
C TYR A 410 1.25 -5.58 -12.85
N ALA A 411 2.32 -5.10 -12.24
CA ALA A 411 2.69 -3.68 -12.27
C ALA A 411 4.21 -3.53 -12.33
N ASP A 412 4.69 -2.59 -13.13
CA ASP A 412 6.10 -2.22 -13.17
C ASP A 412 6.34 -1.07 -12.17
N ILE A 413 7.12 -1.33 -11.12
CA ILE A 413 7.39 -0.39 -10.03
C ILE A 413 8.61 0.45 -10.41
N ASP A 414 8.47 1.78 -10.50
CA ASP A 414 9.58 2.69 -10.83
C ASP A 414 9.99 3.55 -9.62
N LEU A 415 11.17 3.25 -9.07
CA LEU A 415 11.72 3.96 -7.92
C LEU A 415 12.24 5.37 -8.27
N LYS A 416 12.43 5.70 -9.55
CA LYS A 416 12.67 7.09 -9.98
C LYS A 416 11.43 7.93 -9.72
N LYS A 417 10.24 7.43 -10.10
CA LYS A 417 8.98 8.12 -9.85
C LYS A 417 8.73 8.39 -8.37
N LEU A 418 9.03 7.42 -7.51
CA LEU A 418 8.98 7.62 -6.05
C LEU A 418 9.91 8.75 -5.60
N THR A 419 11.13 8.80 -6.14
CA THR A 419 12.11 9.83 -5.80
C THR A 419 11.62 11.22 -6.25
N GLU A 420 11.07 11.33 -7.45
CA GLU A 420 10.46 12.56 -7.97
C GLU A 420 9.31 13.05 -7.07
N VAL A 421 8.39 12.16 -6.69
CA VAL A 421 7.25 12.49 -5.81
C VAL A 421 7.74 13.06 -4.47
N ARG A 422 8.74 12.42 -3.85
CA ARG A 422 9.33 12.88 -2.58
C ARG A 422 10.05 14.22 -2.71
N GLN A 423 10.58 14.55 -3.88
CA GLN A 423 11.21 15.85 -4.15
C GLN A 423 10.17 16.95 -4.41
N GLN A 424 9.10 16.64 -5.15
CA GLN A 424 8.05 17.60 -5.53
C GLN A 424 7.18 18.01 -4.34
N ILE A 425 6.84 17.05 -3.46
CA ILE A 425 6.08 17.31 -2.22
C ILE A 425 6.87 16.72 -1.03
N PRO A 426 7.84 17.44 -0.44
CA PRO A 426 8.76 16.88 0.55
C PRO A 426 8.17 16.83 1.97
N ILE A 427 7.09 16.06 2.15
CA ILE A 427 6.34 15.99 3.44
C ILE A 427 7.21 15.54 4.63
N TYR A 428 8.28 14.77 4.37
CA TYR A 428 9.18 14.27 5.41
C TYR A 428 9.98 15.36 6.11
N SER A 429 10.47 16.36 5.37
CA SER A 429 11.22 17.48 5.97
C SER A 429 10.31 18.49 6.68
N GLN A 430 9.00 18.40 6.45
CA GLN A 430 7.98 19.28 7.00
C GLN A 430 7.30 18.71 8.26
N LYS A 431 7.66 17.49 8.68
CA LYS A 431 7.15 16.90 9.93
C LYS A 431 7.58 17.75 11.13
N ARG A 432 6.62 18.12 11.97
CA ARG A 432 6.85 18.88 13.21
C ARG A 432 7.29 17.97 14.34
N SER A 433 8.54 17.52 14.26
CA SER A 433 9.16 16.61 15.24
C SER A 433 9.31 17.21 16.64
N ASP A 434 9.17 18.54 16.75
CA ASP A 434 9.06 19.27 18.01
C ASP A 434 7.69 19.11 18.70
N LEU A 435 6.66 18.71 17.96
CA LEU A 435 5.29 18.54 18.47
C LEU A 435 4.89 17.06 18.59
N TYR A 436 5.33 16.21 17.67
CA TYR A 436 4.96 14.80 17.65
C TYR A 436 6.07 13.92 17.09
N ALA A 437 6.06 12.65 17.51
CA ALA A 437 6.88 11.60 16.94
C ALA A 437 6.05 10.31 16.80
N VAL A 438 6.36 9.51 15.79
CA VAL A 438 5.90 8.12 15.69
C VAL A 438 7.06 7.27 16.17
N GLU A 439 6.87 6.58 17.29
CA GLU A 439 7.93 5.82 17.97
C GLU A 439 7.66 4.31 17.83
N ALA A 440 8.63 3.60 17.26
CA ALA A 440 8.62 2.14 17.23
C ALA A 440 9.33 1.60 18.47
N LYS A 441 8.60 0.92 19.34
CA LYS A 441 9.19 0.22 20.50
C LYS A 441 9.71 -1.15 20.05
N GLN A 442 10.87 -1.56 20.55
CA GLN A 442 11.30 -2.95 20.44
C GLN A 442 10.66 -3.74 21.61
N PRO A 443 10.03 -4.90 21.35
CA PRO A 443 9.55 -5.80 22.39
C PRO A 443 10.64 -6.29 23.32
#